data_AF-A0A2K6NC10-F1
#
_entry.id   AF-A0A2K6NC10-F1
#
_cell.length_a   1.000
_cell.length_b   1.000
_cell.length_c   1.000
_cell.angle_alpha   90.00
_cell.angle_beta   90.00
_cell.angle_gamma   90.00
#
_symmetry.space_group_name_H-M   'P 1'
#
loop_
_entity.id
_entity.type
_entity.pdbx_description
1 polymer ?
#
loop_
_entity_poly.entity_id
_entity_poly.type
_entity_poly.pdbx_seq_one_letter_code
_entity_poly.pdbx_strand_id
1 'polypeptide(L)'
;MKTFIVGISGVTNGGKTTLAKNLQKHLPNCSVISQDDFFKPQSEIETDKNGFLQYDVLEALNMEKMMSAISCWMESARRSVVSTDRESAEEIPILIIEGFLLFNYNTRVYEPPDSPGYFDGHVWPMYLKHRQEMQDITWEVVYLDGTKSEEDLFLQVYEDLIQELAKQKCLQVTA
;
A
#
# COMPACT_ATOMS: atom_id res chain seq x y z
N MET A 1 7.16 21.91 -3.50
CA MET A 1 6.49 21.31 -2.34
C MET A 1 6.74 19.81 -2.37
N LYS A 2 7.22 19.24 -1.27
CA LYS A 2 7.44 17.79 -1.13
C LYS A 2 6.19 17.11 -0.54
N THR A 3 5.99 15.85 -0.87
CA THR A 3 5.02 14.93 -0.25
C THR A 3 5.76 13.68 0.18
N PHE A 4 5.29 13.01 1.24
CA PHE A 4 5.83 11.73 1.66
C PHE A 4 4.86 10.62 1.26
N ILE A 5 5.34 9.59 0.55
CA ILE A 5 4.50 8.48 0.09
C ILE A 5 5.05 7.18 0.66
N VAL A 6 4.21 6.44 1.38
CA VAL A 6 4.53 5.14 2.00
C VAL A 6 3.81 4.05 1.22
N GLY A 7 4.55 3.08 0.68
CA GLY A 7 3.97 1.85 0.13
C GLY A 7 3.92 0.76 1.20
N ILE A 8 2.72 0.36 1.66
CA ILE A 8 2.54 -0.76 2.58
C ILE A 8 2.04 -1.97 1.80
N SER A 9 2.90 -2.98 1.63
CA SER A 9 2.56 -4.20 0.90
C SER A 9 3.03 -5.49 1.56
N GLY A 10 2.91 -6.59 0.81
CA GLY A 10 3.24 -7.95 1.21
C GLY A 10 2.00 -8.83 1.40
N VAL A 11 2.22 -9.88 2.18
CA VAL A 11 1.24 -10.85 2.71
C VAL A 11 -0.12 -10.22 2.98
N THR A 12 -1.18 -10.83 2.46
CA THR A 12 -2.56 -10.45 2.78
C THR A 12 -3.01 -11.18 4.06
N ASN A 13 -4.03 -10.63 4.72
CA ASN A 13 -4.32 -10.77 6.15
C ASN A 13 -3.15 -10.43 7.11
N GLY A 14 -1.92 -10.22 6.63
CA GLY A 14 -0.77 -9.69 7.37
C GLY A 14 -0.88 -8.20 7.73
N GLY A 15 -2.03 -7.79 8.25
CA GLY A 15 -2.23 -6.49 8.90
C GLY A 15 -2.25 -5.23 8.02
N LYS A 16 -1.88 -5.27 6.72
CA LYS A 16 -1.69 -4.06 5.87
C LYS A 16 -2.73 -2.95 6.07
N THR A 17 -4.01 -3.24 5.81
CA THR A 17 -5.14 -2.30 5.96
C THR A 17 -5.28 -1.76 7.39
N THR A 18 -5.01 -2.60 8.38
CA THR A 18 -5.07 -2.25 9.81
C THR A 18 -3.90 -1.34 10.18
N LEU A 19 -2.68 -1.71 9.81
CA LEU A 19 -1.46 -0.93 10.00
C LEU A 19 -1.56 0.45 9.33
N ALA A 20 -1.99 0.49 8.07
CA ALA A 20 -2.22 1.74 7.33
C ALA A 20 -3.23 2.65 8.05
N LYS A 21 -4.36 2.10 8.51
CA LYS A 21 -5.38 2.83 9.28
C LYS A 21 -4.90 3.21 10.68
N ASN A 22 -3.98 2.46 11.29
CA ASN A 22 -3.45 2.80 12.61
C ASN A 22 -2.38 3.90 12.52
N LEU A 23 -1.49 3.83 11.52
CA LEU A 23 -0.57 4.91 11.16
C LEU A 23 -1.32 6.20 10.82
N GLN A 24 -2.39 6.13 10.02
CA GLN A 24 -3.20 7.30 9.66
C GLN A 24 -3.77 8.06 10.87
N LYS A 25 -4.15 7.38 11.95
CA LYS A 25 -4.65 8.03 13.19
C LYS A 25 -3.59 8.84 13.92
N HIS A 26 -2.31 8.51 13.73
CA HIS A 26 -1.18 9.06 14.50
C HIS A 26 -0.29 9.99 13.66
N LEU A 27 -0.56 10.12 12.35
CA LEU A 27 0.20 10.96 11.43
C LEU A 27 -0.63 12.19 10.99
N PRO A 28 -0.12 13.42 11.16
CA PRO A 28 -0.79 14.61 10.65
C PRO A 28 -0.83 14.60 9.12
N ASN A 29 -1.87 15.23 8.54
CA ASN A 29 -2.05 15.39 7.09
C ASN A 29 -1.94 14.06 6.30
N CYS A 30 -2.40 12.95 6.89
CA CYS A 30 -2.24 11.59 6.35
C CYS A 30 -3.50 11.05 5.67
N SER A 31 -3.34 10.57 4.44
CA SER A 31 -4.39 9.88 3.66
C SER A 31 -4.02 8.42 3.42
N VAL A 32 -5.03 7.57 3.18
CA VAL A 32 -4.83 6.16 2.77
C VAL A 32 -5.54 5.93 1.44
N ILE A 33 -4.89 5.23 0.51
CA ILE A 33 -5.50 4.66 -0.70
C ILE A 33 -5.28 3.14 -0.64
N SER A 34 -6.38 2.39 -0.65
CA SER A 34 -6.37 0.91 -0.66
C SER A 34 -6.49 0.37 -2.08
N GLN A 35 -5.58 -0.49 -2.50
CA GLN A 35 -5.58 -1.08 -3.86
C GLN A 35 -6.85 -1.89 -4.17
N ASP A 36 -7.47 -2.45 -3.13
CA ASP A 36 -8.71 -3.23 -3.23
C ASP A 36 -9.90 -2.41 -3.77
N ASP A 37 -9.90 -1.08 -3.59
CA ASP A 37 -10.94 -0.16 -4.09
C ASP A 37 -10.91 -0.01 -5.64
N PHE A 38 -9.98 -0.71 -6.30
CA PHE A 38 -9.70 -0.66 -7.73
C PHE A 38 -9.85 -2.01 -8.44
N PHE A 39 -10.36 -3.05 -7.79
CA PHE A 39 -10.76 -4.27 -8.50
C PHE A 39 -11.78 -4.00 -9.61
N LYS A 40 -11.64 -4.75 -10.71
CA LYS A 40 -12.64 -4.84 -11.79
C LYS A 40 -13.86 -5.65 -11.32
N PRO A 41 -15.05 -5.44 -11.91
CA PRO A 41 -16.20 -6.30 -11.64
C PRO A 41 -15.91 -7.75 -12.07
N GLN A 42 -16.49 -8.73 -11.39
CA GLN A 42 -16.26 -10.17 -11.66
C GLN A 42 -16.47 -10.57 -13.13
N SER A 43 -17.32 -9.86 -13.88
CA SER A 43 -17.55 -10.07 -15.32
C SER A 43 -16.35 -9.76 -16.22
N GLU A 44 -15.34 -9.04 -15.71
CA GLU A 44 -14.08 -8.72 -16.39
C GLU A 44 -12.88 -9.51 -15.85
N ILE A 45 -13.10 -10.41 -14.89
CA ILE A 45 -12.05 -11.24 -14.29
C ILE A 45 -11.92 -12.53 -15.10
N GLU A 46 -10.74 -12.75 -15.70
CA GLU A 46 -10.48 -13.96 -16.48
C GLU A 46 -10.52 -15.22 -15.60
N THR A 47 -10.74 -16.37 -16.23
CA THR A 47 -10.76 -17.68 -15.57
C THR A 47 -9.70 -18.57 -16.22
N ASP A 48 -8.85 -19.21 -15.42
CA ASP A 48 -7.80 -20.08 -15.94
C ASP A 48 -8.33 -21.43 -16.48
N LYS A 49 -7.42 -22.23 -17.03
CA LYS A 49 -7.67 -23.59 -17.54
C LYS A 49 -8.24 -24.58 -16.51
N ASN A 50 -8.16 -24.27 -15.21
CA ASN A 50 -8.62 -25.10 -14.11
C ASN A 50 -10.01 -24.65 -13.59
N GLY A 51 -10.51 -23.49 -14.03
CA GLY A 51 -11.75 -22.88 -13.54
C GLY A 51 -11.54 -21.81 -12.46
N PHE A 52 -10.32 -21.33 -12.26
CA PHE A 52 -9.99 -20.35 -11.22
C PHE A 52 -10.06 -18.91 -11.71
N LEU A 53 -10.89 -18.08 -11.08
CA LEU A 53 -10.96 -16.62 -11.32
C LEU A 53 -9.61 -15.98 -10.97
N GLN A 54 -9.04 -15.20 -11.89
CA GLN A 54 -7.70 -14.61 -11.76
C GLN A 54 -7.78 -13.27 -11.02
N TYR A 55 -7.96 -13.30 -9.69
CA TYR A 55 -7.96 -12.07 -8.87
C TYR A 55 -6.56 -11.61 -8.46
N ASP A 56 -5.58 -12.52 -8.38
CA ASP A 56 -4.25 -12.24 -7.82
C ASP A 56 -3.22 -11.78 -8.88
N VAL A 57 -3.69 -11.09 -9.93
CA VAL A 57 -2.91 -10.55 -11.06
C VAL A 57 -3.24 -9.07 -11.31
N LEU A 58 -2.31 -8.30 -11.91
CA LEU A 58 -2.52 -6.86 -12.14
C LEU A 58 -3.67 -6.58 -13.10
N GLU A 59 -3.96 -7.52 -13.99
CA GLU A 59 -5.06 -7.52 -14.94
C GLU A 59 -6.44 -7.54 -14.26
N ALA A 60 -6.53 -7.96 -12.99
CA ALA A 60 -7.74 -7.89 -12.17
C ALA A 60 -8.05 -6.48 -11.66
N LEU A 61 -7.08 -5.56 -11.72
CA LEU A 61 -7.16 -4.21 -11.16
C LEU A 61 -7.30 -3.15 -12.25
N ASN A 62 -8.03 -2.09 -11.94
CA ASN A 62 -8.04 -0.86 -12.71
C ASN A 62 -6.95 0.09 -12.19
N MET A 63 -5.70 -0.24 -12.53
CA MET A 63 -4.52 0.54 -12.10
C MET A 63 -4.51 1.97 -12.65
N GLU A 64 -5.17 2.24 -13.79
CA GLU A 64 -5.35 3.60 -14.31
C GLU A 64 -6.22 4.46 -13.38
N LYS A 65 -7.35 3.91 -12.91
CA LYS A 65 -8.22 4.53 -11.89
C LYS A 65 -7.46 4.75 -10.58
N MET A 66 -6.56 3.83 -10.20
CA MET A 66 -5.71 3.97 -9.02
C MET A 66 -4.70 5.11 -9.16
N MET A 67 -4.00 5.19 -10.30
CA MET A 67 -3.07 6.29 -10.61
C MET A 67 -3.79 7.64 -10.73
N SER A 68 -5.03 7.66 -11.21
CA SER A 68 -5.89 8.83 -11.21
C SER A 68 -6.21 9.29 -9.78
N ALA A 69 -6.60 8.38 -8.88
CA ALA A 69 -6.85 8.70 -7.47
C ALA A 69 -5.61 9.26 -6.75
N ILE A 70 -4.43 8.66 -6.98
CA ILE A 70 -3.14 9.15 -6.45
C ILE A 70 -2.83 10.55 -7.01
N SER A 71 -3.13 10.81 -8.29
CA SER A 71 -2.94 12.12 -8.92
C SER A 71 -3.86 13.19 -8.32
N CYS A 72 -5.15 12.89 -8.13
CA CYS A 72 -6.09 13.78 -7.44
C CYS A 72 -5.66 14.06 -5.99
N TRP A 73 -5.09 13.08 -5.29
CA TRP A 73 -4.50 13.31 -3.97
C TRP A 73 -3.32 14.29 -4.04
N MET A 74 -2.38 14.09 -4.96
CA MET A 74 -1.23 15.00 -5.13
C MET A 74 -1.65 16.44 -5.46
N GLU A 75 -2.74 16.64 -6.19
CA GLU A 75 -3.30 17.98 -6.44
C GLU A 75 -4.00 18.57 -5.21
N SER A 76 -4.61 17.74 -4.36
CA SER A 76 -5.24 18.18 -3.11
C SER A 76 -4.18 18.60 -2.08
N ALA A 77 -3.15 17.76 -1.92
CA ALA A 77 -1.99 17.99 -1.06
C ALA A 77 -1.26 19.32 -1.37
N ARG A 78 -1.22 19.74 -2.64
CA ARG A 78 -0.65 21.04 -3.07
C ARG A 78 -1.52 22.24 -2.73
N ARG A 79 -2.82 22.06 -2.47
CA ARG A 79 -3.78 23.15 -2.23
C ARG A 79 -3.99 23.44 -0.75
N SER A 80 -3.93 22.43 0.13
CA SER A 80 -4.27 22.56 1.56
C SER A 80 -3.44 23.59 2.33
N VAL A 81 -2.17 23.79 1.95
CA VAL A 81 -1.24 24.72 2.63
C VAL A 81 -1.42 26.19 2.20
N VAL A 82 -2.11 26.46 1.08
CA VAL A 82 -2.28 27.82 0.54
C VAL A 82 -3.29 28.65 1.34
N SER A 83 -4.15 27.98 2.14
CA SER A 83 -5.24 28.61 2.91
C SER A 83 -4.93 28.90 4.39
N THR A 84 -3.72 28.60 4.86
CA THR A 84 -3.29 28.88 6.25
C THR A 84 -2.31 30.04 6.31
N ASP A 85 -2.59 31.02 7.18
CA ASP A 85 -1.73 32.18 7.38
C ASP A 85 -0.32 31.81 7.89
N ARG A 86 0.63 32.70 7.64
CA ARG A 86 2.08 32.50 7.81
C ARG A 86 2.51 32.34 9.27
N GLU A 87 2.39 31.15 9.85
CA GLU A 87 3.24 30.70 10.98
C GLU A 87 3.13 29.20 11.33
N SER A 88 2.17 28.45 10.76
CA SER A 88 2.12 27.00 10.93
C SER A 88 3.35 26.31 10.33
N ALA A 89 3.98 25.40 11.07
CA ALA A 89 5.10 24.60 10.60
C ALA A 89 4.75 23.79 9.33
N GLU A 90 5.73 23.57 8.45
CA GLU A 90 5.49 22.94 7.14
C GLU A 90 5.16 21.44 7.28
N GLU A 91 3.87 21.14 7.43
CA GLU A 91 3.33 19.78 7.48
C GLU A 91 3.29 19.13 6.10
N ILE A 92 4.40 18.45 5.77
CA ILE A 92 4.53 17.57 4.60
C ILE A 92 3.31 16.63 4.52
N PRO A 93 2.48 16.70 3.45
CA PRO A 93 1.35 15.80 3.29
C PRO A 93 1.81 14.35 3.09
N ILE A 94 1.13 13.41 3.75
CA ILE A 94 1.47 11.99 3.76
C ILE A 94 0.40 11.19 3.03
N LEU A 95 0.82 10.35 2.08
CA LEU A 95 -0.03 9.33 1.47
C LEU A 95 0.50 7.94 1.82
N ILE A 96 -0.32 7.15 2.49
CA ILE A 96 -0.12 5.70 2.58
C ILE A 96 -0.87 5.07 1.40
N ILE A 97 -0.16 4.34 0.56
CA ILE A 97 -0.76 3.45 -0.44
C ILE A 97 -0.62 2.04 0.14
N GLU A 98 -1.74 1.43 0.51
CA GLU A 98 -1.77 0.05 1.03
C GLU A 98 -2.41 -0.87 -0.01
N GLY A 99 -1.82 -2.03 -0.21
CA GLY A 99 -2.20 -2.86 -1.33
C GLY A 99 -1.34 -4.09 -1.42
N PHE A 100 -1.85 -5.10 -2.13
CA PHE A 100 -1.27 -6.43 -2.12
C PHE A 100 -0.51 -6.77 -3.40
N LEU A 101 -0.92 -6.23 -4.55
CA LEU A 101 -0.14 -6.16 -5.78
C LEU A 101 0.63 -4.83 -5.86
N LEU A 102 1.19 -4.38 -4.73
CA LEU A 102 2.23 -3.35 -4.74
C LEU A 102 3.60 -4.05 -4.70
N PHE A 103 3.85 -4.92 -3.71
CA PHE A 103 5.06 -5.75 -3.54
C PHE A 103 4.80 -7.22 -2.99
N ASN A 104 3.56 -7.72 -3.01
CA ASN A 104 3.04 -9.13 -3.07
C ASN A 104 3.73 -10.34 -2.30
N TYR A 105 3.06 -11.32 -1.64
CA TYR A 105 1.61 -11.59 -1.37
C TYR A 105 1.23 -12.73 -0.35
N ASN A 106 -0.10 -13.04 -0.21
CA ASN A 106 -0.85 -14.24 0.32
C ASN A 106 -1.14 -14.26 1.85
N THR A 107 -2.26 -14.69 2.51
CA THR A 107 -3.65 -15.22 2.19
C THR A 107 -4.85 -14.29 2.57
N ARG A 108 -6.02 -14.37 1.90
CA ARG A 108 -7.25 -13.60 2.26
C ARG A 108 -8.52 -14.48 2.26
N VAL A 109 -9.68 -13.89 2.53
CA VAL A 109 -11.01 -14.43 2.19
C VAL A 109 -11.67 -13.43 1.26
N TYR A 110 -12.11 -13.88 0.08
CA TYR A 110 -12.71 -13.05 -0.97
C TYR A 110 -14.23 -13.21 -1.07
N GLU A 111 -14.88 -12.28 -1.77
CA GLU A 111 -16.18 -12.50 -2.43
C GLU A 111 -15.97 -12.38 -3.96
N PRO A 112 -16.25 -13.42 -4.77
CA PRO A 112 -16.66 -14.77 -4.37
C PRO A 112 -15.57 -15.50 -3.55
N PRO A 113 -15.95 -16.47 -2.69
CA PRO A 113 -14.99 -17.21 -1.87
C PRO A 113 -14.11 -18.15 -2.70
N ASP A 114 -12.89 -18.38 -2.21
CA ASP A 114 -11.92 -19.32 -2.78
C ASP A 114 -12.54 -20.68 -3.12
N SER A 115 -12.32 -21.13 -4.36
CA SER A 115 -12.69 -22.48 -4.77
C SER A 115 -11.70 -23.51 -4.22
N PRO A 116 -12.11 -24.77 -4.00
CA PRO A 116 -11.24 -25.80 -3.43
C PRO A 116 -9.95 -25.98 -4.24
N GLY A 117 -8.80 -25.75 -3.60
CA GLY A 117 -7.47 -25.83 -4.23
C GLY A 117 -6.98 -24.54 -4.90
N TYR A 118 -7.72 -23.43 -4.86
CA TYR A 118 -7.30 -22.14 -5.42
C TYR A 118 -5.96 -21.65 -4.84
N PHE A 119 -5.78 -21.77 -3.52
CA PHE A 119 -4.54 -21.38 -2.83
C PHE A 119 -3.30 -22.10 -3.39
N ASP A 120 -3.30 -23.45 -3.40
CA ASP A 120 -2.15 -24.24 -3.86
C ASP A 120 -1.99 -24.22 -5.39
N GLY A 121 -3.10 -24.16 -6.12
CA GLY A 121 -3.14 -24.21 -7.59
C GLY A 121 -2.85 -22.88 -8.28
N HIS A 122 -3.11 -21.75 -7.62
CA HIS A 122 -2.93 -20.41 -8.19
C HIS A 122 -2.16 -19.45 -7.26
N VAL A 123 -2.67 -19.20 -6.05
CA VAL A 123 -2.19 -18.07 -5.22
C VAL A 123 -0.75 -18.25 -4.71
N TRP A 124 -0.38 -19.46 -4.28
CA TRP A 124 0.98 -19.76 -3.82
C TRP A 124 2.01 -19.83 -4.96
N PRO A 125 1.74 -20.46 -6.12
CA PRO A 125 2.57 -20.30 -7.32
C PRO A 125 2.80 -18.84 -7.74
N MET A 126 1.75 -18.01 -7.73
CA MET A 126 1.86 -16.58 -8.06
C MET A 126 2.68 -15.78 -7.04
N TYR A 127 2.56 -16.10 -5.75
CA TYR A 127 3.42 -15.54 -4.70
C TYR A 127 4.91 -15.84 -4.96
N LEU A 128 5.26 -17.09 -5.27
CA LEU A 128 6.66 -17.48 -5.52
C LEU A 128 7.24 -16.78 -6.77
N LYS A 129 6.45 -16.66 -7.84
CA LYS A 129 6.80 -15.86 -9.02
C LYS A 129 7.12 -14.41 -8.65
N HIS A 130 6.27 -13.77 -7.86
CA HIS A 130 6.51 -12.37 -7.49
C HIS A 130 7.67 -12.18 -6.48
N ARG A 131 7.87 -13.12 -5.56
CA ARG A 131 9.07 -13.12 -4.68
C ARG A 131 10.39 -13.30 -5.44
N GLN A 132 10.33 -13.75 -6.69
CA GLN A 132 11.46 -13.73 -7.61
C GLN A 132 11.58 -12.37 -8.31
N GLU A 133 10.48 -11.82 -8.83
CA GLU A 133 10.43 -10.48 -9.46
C GLU A 133 10.91 -9.36 -8.52
N MET A 134 10.63 -9.46 -7.21
CA MET A 134 11.13 -8.53 -6.19
C MET A 134 12.65 -8.57 -5.95
N GLN A 135 13.39 -9.55 -6.48
CA GLN A 135 14.85 -9.64 -6.27
C GLN A 135 15.61 -8.63 -7.14
N ASP A 136 15.01 -8.17 -8.24
CA ASP A 136 15.55 -7.17 -9.16
C ASP A 136 15.08 -5.73 -8.84
N ILE A 137 14.48 -5.52 -7.66
CA ILE A 137 13.91 -4.22 -7.25
C ILE A 137 15.02 -3.19 -6.95
N THR A 138 14.84 -1.94 -7.39
CA THR A 138 15.91 -0.92 -7.39
C THR A 138 15.85 0.05 -6.21
N TRP A 139 14.95 -0.17 -5.25
CA TRP A 139 14.79 0.62 -4.03
C TRP A 139 14.78 -0.27 -2.78
N GLU A 140 15.10 0.32 -1.64
CA GLU A 140 15.12 -0.38 -0.35
C GLU A 140 13.70 -0.74 0.13
N VAL A 141 13.54 -1.93 0.71
CA VAL A 141 12.27 -2.46 1.21
C VAL A 141 12.48 -3.01 2.62
N VAL A 142 11.83 -2.40 3.61
CA VAL A 142 11.83 -2.87 4.99
C VAL A 142 10.85 -4.04 5.12
N TYR A 143 11.35 -5.25 5.33
CA TYR A 143 10.52 -6.44 5.55
C TYR A 143 10.05 -6.52 7.01
N LEU A 144 8.76 -6.76 7.20
CA LEU A 144 8.11 -6.82 8.51
C LEU A 144 7.67 -8.27 8.83
N ASP A 145 7.74 -8.64 10.11
CA ASP A 145 7.21 -9.92 10.61
C ASP A 145 5.71 -9.77 10.94
N GLY A 146 4.87 -10.15 9.99
CA GLY A 146 3.41 -10.12 10.13
C GLY A 146 2.81 -11.09 11.15
N THR A 147 3.62 -11.85 11.92
CA THR A 147 3.14 -12.69 13.03
C THR A 147 3.11 -11.98 14.38
N LYS A 148 3.70 -10.78 14.46
CA LYS A 148 3.65 -9.89 15.64
C LYS A 148 2.24 -9.30 15.87
N SER A 149 2.04 -8.65 17.03
CA SER A 149 0.78 -7.96 17.31
C SER A 149 0.59 -6.69 16.46
N GLU A 150 -0.64 -6.19 16.38
CA GLU A 150 -0.96 -4.91 15.72
C GLU A 150 -0.19 -3.74 16.36
N GLU A 151 0.01 -3.77 17.68
CA GLU A 151 0.71 -2.73 18.44
C GLU A 151 2.22 -2.77 18.18
N ASP A 152 2.84 -3.96 18.22
CA ASP A 152 4.27 -4.13 17.88
C ASP A 152 4.59 -3.67 16.45
N LEU A 153 3.71 -4.03 15.49
CA LEU A 153 3.87 -3.63 14.08
C LEU A 153 3.66 -2.14 13.88
N PHE A 154 2.66 -1.56 14.56
CA PHE A 154 2.44 -0.12 14.53
C PHE A 154 3.64 0.65 15.09
N LEU A 155 4.13 0.28 16.29
CA LEU A 155 5.27 0.94 16.93
C LEU A 155 6.54 0.82 16.07
N GLN A 156 6.88 -0.39 15.61
CA GLN A 156 8.07 -0.61 14.77
C GLN A 156 8.06 0.27 13.51
N VAL A 157 6.92 0.37 12.83
CA VAL A 157 6.81 1.14 11.57
C VAL A 157 6.67 2.64 11.82
N TYR A 158 6.03 3.05 12.91
CA TYR A 158 5.88 4.45 13.28
C TYR A 158 7.23 5.06 13.71
N GLU A 159 8.03 4.35 14.52
CA GLU A 159 9.36 4.81 14.94
C GLU A 159 10.32 5.01 13.75
N ASP A 160 10.29 4.11 12.76
CA ASP A 160 11.07 4.23 11.53
C ASP A 160 10.57 5.39 10.64
N LEU A 161 9.25 5.46 10.41
CA LEU A 161 8.63 6.49 9.59
C LEU A 161 8.85 7.92 10.12
N ILE A 162 8.80 8.12 11.44
CA ILE A 162 9.09 9.42 12.06
C ILE A 162 10.57 9.79 11.89
N GLN A 163 11.50 8.83 11.90
CA GLN A 163 12.91 9.07 11.61
C GLN A 163 13.14 9.45 10.13
N GLU A 164 12.47 8.77 9.18
CA GLU A 164 12.55 9.15 7.76
C GLU A 164 11.93 10.52 7.46
N LEU A 165 10.77 10.82 8.06
CA LEU A 165 10.17 12.16 7.99
C LEU A 165 11.10 13.24 8.58
N ALA A 166 11.81 12.94 9.67
CA ALA A 166 12.81 13.84 10.25
C ALA A 166 14.02 14.04 9.31
N LYS A 167 14.58 12.97 8.73
CA LYS A 167 15.66 13.05 7.72
C LYS A 167 15.25 13.93 6.53
N GLN A 168 14.04 13.72 5.99
CA GLN A 168 13.50 14.53 4.89
C GLN A 168 13.26 16.01 5.27
N LYS A 169 12.93 16.32 6.53
CA LYS A 169 12.84 17.70 7.03
C LYS A 169 14.22 18.33 7.22
N CYS A 170 15.20 17.63 7.79
CA CYS A 170 16.57 18.16 7.93
C CYS A 170 17.21 18.50 6.57
N LEU A 171 17.00 17.66 5.55
CA LEU A 171 17.44 17.91 4.16
C LEU A 171 16.75 19.11 3.48
N GLN A 172 15.80 19.79 4.13
CA GLN A 172 15.19 21.04 3.65
C GLN A 172 15.70 22.28 4.41
N VAL A 173 16.41 22.10 5.52
CA VAL A 173 17.02 23.20 6.30
C VAL A 173 18.46 23.48 5.84
N THR A 174 19.08 22.53 5.14
CA THR A 174 20.49 22.57 4.73
C THR A 174 20.73 22.76 3.23
N ALA A 175 19.70 23.15 2.46
CA ALA A 175 19.72 23.21 0.99
C ALA A 175 19.05 24.50 0.47
#